data_AF-A0A1Q2KZ55-F1
#
_entry.id   AF-A0A1Q2KZ55-F1
#
_cell.length_a   1.000
_cell.length_b   1.000
_cell.length_c   1.000
_cell.angle_alpha   90.00
_cell.angle_beta   90.00
_cell.angle_gamma   90.00
#
_symmetry.space_group_name_H-M   'P 1'
#
loop_
_entity.id
_entity.type
_entity.pdbx_description
1 polymer ?
#
loop_
_entity_poly.entity_id
_entity_poly.type
_entity_poly.pdbx_seq_one_letter_code
_entity_poly.pdbx_strand_id
1 'polypeptide(L)'
;MRFRMIMILSVMAILGGCSGEAEVFNDENIRFAITDAKSNGGLSSHTIKISNKTGFELQNLSLELRVPTAEGNSEKFNEVVLRVPEEFTIDSGETKKFRFLDTDIGDVGHTDLEELIIELNGNASKGNTETPFGIVGSLLALSGSP
;
A
#
# COMPACT_ATOMS: atom_id res chain seq x y z
N MET A 1 -75.49 8.60 21.46
CA MET A 1 -74.70 7.48 20.88
C MET A 1 -74.46 7.74 19.39
N ARG A 2 -73.25 8.15 19.00
CA ARG A 2 -72.75 8.02 17.63
C ARG A 2 -71.24 7.77 17.71
N PHE A 3 -70.87 6.50 17.68
CA PHE A 3 -69.49 6.03 17.53
C PHE A 3 -68.94 6.58 16.21
N ARG A 4 -67.88 7.39 16.25
CA ARG A 4 -67.08 7.72 15.09
C ARG A 4 -65.67 7.15 15.28
N MET A 5 -65.56 5.93 14.77
CA MET A 5 -64.43 5.31 14.08
C MET A 5 -63.05 5.92 14.33
N ILE A 6 -62.28 5.18 15.12
CA ILE A 6 -60.84 5.29 15.31
C ILE A 6 -60.16 5.07 13.95
N MET A 7 -59.41 6.06 13.46
CA MET A 7 -58.46 5.87 12.37
C MET A 7 -57.05 6.02 12.96
N ILE A 8 -56.53 4.91 13.50
CA ILE A 8 -55.11 4.78 13.86
C ILE A 8 -54.36 4.73 12.52
N LEU A 9 -53.82 5.88 12.12
CA LEU A 9 -52.87 5.96 11.02
C LEU A 9 -51.55 5.42 11.54
N SER A 10 -51.36 4.11 11.40
CA SER A 10 -50.10 3.41 11.63
C SER A 10 -49.07 3.94 10.64
N VAL A 11 -48.35 5.00 11.03
CA VAL A 11 -47.14 5.42 10.32
C VAL A 11 -46.11 4.31 10.55
N MET A 12 -46.11 3.33 9.65
CA MET A 12 -44.96 2.44 9.46
C MET A 12 -43.79 3.34 9.12
N ALA A 13 -42.98 3.67 10.13
CA ALA A 13 -41.63 4.13 9.94
C ALA A 13 -40.92 3.03 9.16
N ILE A 14 -40.83 3.23 7.85
CA ILE A 14 -39.92 2.52 6.98
C ILE A 14 -38.54 2.87 7.54
N LEU A 15 -38.05 2.07 8.48
CA LEU A 15 -36.64 1.98 8.80
C LEU A 15 -36.00 1.41 7.53
N GLY A 16 -35.79 2.30 6.57
CA GLY A 16 -34.90 2.07 5.44
C GLY A 16 -33.55 1.78 6.07
N GLY A 17 -33.26 0.49 6.25
CA GLY A 17 -31.91 0.01 6.35
C GLY A 17 -31.23 0.52 5.09
N CYS A 18 -30.49 1.61 5.22
CA CYS A 18 -29.50 1.98 4.24
C CYS A 18 -28.49 0.82 4.29
N SER A 19 -28.77 -0.22 3.50
CA SER A 19 -27.81 -1.27 3.17
C SER A 19 -26.73 -0.57 2.37
N GLY A 20 -25.88 0.18 3.06
CA GLY A 20 -24.63 0.63 2.50
C GLY A 20 -23.87 -0.63 2.14
N GLU A 21 -23.61 -0.82 0.85
CA GLU A 21 -22.69 -1.86 0.41
C GLU A 21 -21.43 -1.75 1.26
N ALA A 22 -21.04 -2.87 1.88
CA ALA A 22 -19.79 -2.92 2.61
C ALA A 22 -18.68 -2.58 1.61
N GLU A 23 -17.94 -1.51 1.89
CA GLU A 23 -16.80 -1.12 1.06
C GLU A 23 -15.83 -2.31 1.00
N VAL A 24 -15.53 -2.77 -0.22
CA VAL A 24 -14.61 -3.88 -0.46
C VAL A 24 -13.20 -3.31 -0.56
N PHE A 25 -12.24 -3.97 0.07
CA PHE A 25 -10.84 -3.57 -0.03
C PHE A 25 -10.36 -3.60 -1.49
N ASN A 26 -9.73 -2.51 -1.93
CA ASN A 26 -9.08 -2.39 -3.24
C ASN A 26 -7.66 -1.83 -3.05
N ASP A 27 -6.66 -2.63 -3.39
CA ASP A 27 -5.24 -2.32 -3.26
C ASP A 27 -4.71 -1.33 -4.31
N GLU A 28 -5.45 -1.09 -5.40
CA GLU A 28 -5.15 -0.04 -6.40
C GLU A 28 -5.10 1.37 -5.78
N ASN A 29 -5.68 1.54 -4.59
CA ASN A 29 -5.64 2.79 -3.83
C ASN A 29 -4.41 2.93 -2.92
N ILE A 30 -3.49 1.96 -2.94
CA ILE A 30 -2.16 2.06 -2.33
C ILE A 30 -1.21 2.64 -3.38
N ARG A 31 -0.62 3.81 -3.09
CA ARG A 31 0.20 4.56 -4.06
C ARG A 31 1.67 4.58 -3.68
N PHE A 32 2.52 4.27 -4.65
CA PHE A 32 3.97 4.28 -4.50
C PHE A 32 4.58 5.47 -5.24
N ALA A 33 5.59 6.12 -4.65
CA ALA A 33 6.32 7.19 -5.33
C ALA A 33 7.78 7.27 -4.87
N ILE A 34 8.69 7.55 -5.80
CA ILE A 34 10.06 7.99 -5.48
C ILE A 34 10.06 9.50 -5.46
N THR A 35 10.64 10.12 -4.44
CA THR A 35 10.53 11.57 -4.32
C THR A 35 11.81 12.36 -4.17
N ASP A 36 12.98 11.75 -4.02
CA ASP A 36 14.24 12.48 -4.10
C ASP A 36 15.43 11.52 -4.22
N ALA A 37 16.39 11.86 -5.08
CA ALA A 37 17.77 11.41 -5.00
C ALA A 37 18.59 12.58 -4.42
N LYS A 38 19.01 12.49 -3.16
CA LYS A 38 19.94 13.48 -2.59
C LYS A 38 21.35 12.96 -2.77
N SER A 39 22.17 13.66 -3.55
CA SER A 39 23.60 13.39 -3.67
C SER A 39 24.39 14.36 -2.81
N ASN A 40 25.22 13.84 -1.90
CA ASN A 40 26.22 14.64 -1.19
C ASN A 40 27.53 13.87 -1.13
N GLY A 41 28.59 14.41 -1.74
CA GLY A 41 29.93 13.84 -1.65
C GLY A 41 30.07 12.41 -2.19
N GLY A 42 29.24 11.99 -3.16
CA GLY A 42 29.30 10.66 -3.77
C GLY A 42 28.34 9.62 -3.16
N LEU A 43 27.54 9.99 -2.15
CA LEU A 43 26.45 9.15 -1.63
C LEU A 43 25.13 9.63 -2.20
N SER A 44 24.37 8.75 -2.86
CA SER A 44 22.96 8.99 -3.17
C SER A 44 22.08 8.31 -2.15
N SER A 45 20.96 8.97 -1.84
CA SER A 45 19.91 8.38 -1.02
C SER A 45 18.57 8.54 -1.71
N HIS A 46 17.77 7.49 -1.63
CA HIS A 46 16.44 7.41 -2.23
C HIS A 46 15.37 7.34 -1.17
N THR A 47 14.19 7.87 -1.49
CA THR A 47 13.02 7.80 -0.60
C THR A 47 11.82 7.27 -1.36
N ILE A 48 11.31 6.12 -0.91
CA ILE A 48 10.02 5.56 -1.33
C ILE A 48 8.95 6.07 -0.40
N LYS A 49 7.83 6.52 -0.97
CA LYS A 49 6.61 6.88 -0.27
C LYS A 49 5.55 5.83 -0.56
N ILE A 50 4.88 5.35 0.48
CA ILE A 50 3.71 4.48 0.38
C ILE A 50 2.54 5.23 0.99
N SER A 51 1.53 5.52 0.18
CA SER A 51 0.33 6.27 0.58
C SER A 51 -0.88 5.35 0.59
N ASN A 52 -1.61 5.32 1.70
CA ASN A 52 -2.82 4.51 1.83
C ASN A 52 -4.06 5.37 1.59
N LYS A 53 -4.76 5.16 0.47
CA LYS A 53 -6.04 5.82 0.17
C LYS A 53 -7.21 4.84 0.11
N THR A 54 -7.05 3.65 0.70
CA THR A 54 -7.99 2.54 0.55
C THR A 54 -9.26 2.70 1.38
N GLY A 55 -9.25 3.56 2.41
CA GLY A 55 -10.32 3.60 3.41
C GLY A 55 -10.16 2.58 4.54
N PHE A 56 -9.13 1.73 4.48
CA PHE A 56 -8.78 0.70 5.47
C PHE A 56 -7.50 1.10 6.22
N GLU A 57 -7.30 0.56 7.41
CA GLU A 57 -6.00 0.56 8.09
C GLU A 57 -5.16 -0.59 7.54
N LEU A 58 -3.90 -0.34 7.15
CA LEU A 58 -3.00 -1.39 6.65
C LEU A 58 -2.07 -1.81 7.78
N GLN A 59 -2.17 -3.06 8.25
CA GLN A 59 -1.47 -3.58 9.44
C GLN A 59 -0.52 -4.74 9.09
N ASN A 60 0.42 -5.00 10.00
CA ASN A 60 1.43 -6.07 9.89
C ASN A 60 2.17 -6.01 8.55
N LEU A 61 2.51 -4.81 8.10
CA LEU A 61 3.10 -4.60 6.80
C LEU A 61 4.56 -5.01 6.80
N SER A 62 4.93 -5.82 5.82
CA SER A 62 6.31 -6.12 5.48
C SER A 62 6.63 -5.54 4.11
N LEU A 63 7.78 -4.88 4.00
CA LEU A 63 8.27 -4.29 2.76
C LEU A 63 9.63 -4.89 2.43
N GLU A 64 9.70 -5.53 1.26
CA GLU A 64 10.95 -5.92 0.63
C GLU A 64 11.19 -5.07 -0.63
N LEU A 65 12.43 -4.63 -0.81
CA LEU A 65 12.90 -4.03 -2.06
C LEU A 65 13.93 -4.98 -2.65
N ARG A 66 13.74 -5.37 -3.91
CA ARG A 66 14.65 -6.25 -4.63
C ARG A 66 15.25 -5.52 -5.80
N VAL A 67 16.59 -5.52 -5.86
CA VAL A 67 17.34 -4.95 -6.96
C VAL A 67 17.91 -6.10 -7.78
N PRO A 68 17.50 -6.25 -9.06
CA PRO A 68 18.14 -7.19 -9.95
C PRO A 68 19.58 -6.72 -10.21
N THR A 69 20.52 -7.66 -10.14
CA THR A 69 21.95 -7.38 -10.36
C THR A 69 22.42 -8.19 -11.56
N ALA A 70 22.97 -7.50 -12.56
CA ALA A 70 23.53 -8.14 -13.74
C ALA A 70 24.97 -8.57 -13.45
N GLU A 71 25.18 -9.79 -12.97
CA GLU A 71 26.52 -10.41 -13.02
C GLU A 71 26.68 -11.19 -14.33
N GLY A 72 27.63 -10.70 -15.14
CA GLY A 72 27.87 -11.03 -16.55
C GLY A 72 27.53 -12.45 -17.03
N ASN A 73 26.92 -12.53 -18.23
CA ASN A 73 26.67 -13.73 -19.05
C ASN A 73 26.10 -14.98 -18.37
N SER A 74 25.69 -14.91 -17.10
CA SER A 74 25.09 -16.04 -16.39
C SER A 74 23.57 -15.88 -16.36
N GLU A 75 22.85 -16.96 -16.65
CA GLU A 75 21.37 -17.02 -16.61
C GLU A 75 20.80 -16.91 -15.18
N LYS A 76 21.61 -16.47 -14.21
CA LYS A 76 21.22 -16.31 -12.81
C LYS A 76 21.07 -14.83 -12.50
N PHE A 77 19.82 -14.41 -12.32
CA PHE A 77 19.51 -13.13 -11.69
C PHE A 77 19.95 -13.21 -10.23
N ASN A 78 20.99 -12.46 -9.87
CA ASN A 78 21.34 -12.23 -8.48
C ASN A 78 20.50 -11.04 -7.99
N GLU A 79 19.91 -11.14 -6.81
CA GLU A 79 19.05 -10.08 -6.25
C GLU A 79 19.62 -9.61 -4.91
N VAL A 80 19.67 -8.29 -4.72
CA VAL A 80 19.90 -7.69 -3.40
C VAL A 80 18.54 -7.38 -2.79
N VAL A 81 18.29 -7.95 -1.61
CA VAL A 81 17.01 -7.78 -0.89
C VAL A 81 17.23 -6.85 0.30
N LEU A 82 16.61 -5.67 0.25
CA LEU A 82 16.47 -4.78 1.39
C LEU A 82 15.15 -5.05 2.08
N ARG A 83 15.21 -5.34 3.38
CA ARG A 83 14.02 -5.54 4.20
C ARG A 83 13.87 -4.37 5.16
N VAL A 84 12.65 -3.85 5.27
CA VAL A 84 12.30 -3.02 6.42
C VAL A 84 12.26 -3.96 7.64
N PRO A 85 13.11 -3.75 8.66
CA PRO A 85 13.38 -4.75 9.69
C PRO A 85 12.22 -4.99 10.66
N GLU A 86 11.24 -4.10 10.70
CA GLU A 86 10.09 -4.16 11.59
C GLU A 86 8.80 -4.06 10.80
N GLU A 87 7.80 -4.84 11.21
CA GLU A 87 6.44 -4.69 10.70
C GLU A 87 5.90 -3.29 11.04
N PHE A 88 5.14 -2.70 10.12
CA PHE A 88 4.58 -1.38 10.32
C PHE A 88 3.11 -1.31 9.93
N THR A 89 2.44 -0.28 10.41
CA THR A 89 1.05 0.06 10.03
C THR A 89 1.04 1.30 9.15
N ILE A 90 0.07 1.47 8.26
CA ILE A 90 -0.24 2.75 7.60
C ILE A 90 -1.74 3.01 7.78
N ASP A 91 -2.08 4.07 8.52
CA ASP A 91 -3.47 4.47 8.73
C ASP A 91 -4.11 4.94 7.41
N SER A 92 -5.45 4.89 7.36
CA SER A 92 -6.19 5.41 6.20
C SER A 92 -5.91 6.90 5.99
N GLY A 93 -5.48 7.27 4.79
CA GLY A 93 -5.08 8.63 4.42
C GLY A 93 -3.62 8.97 4.78
N GLU A 94 -2.89 8.07 5.45
CA GLU A 94 -1.51 8.29 5.85
C GLU A 94 -0.53 8.01 4.68
N THR A 95 0.67 8.57 4.79
CA THR A 95 1.79 8.27 3.91
C THR A 95 3.05 8.00 4.72
N LYS A 96 3.61 6.80 4.59
CA LYS A 96 4.91 6.45 5.17
C LYS A 96 6.03 6.62 4.18
N LYS A 97 7.23 6.91 4.70
CA LYS A 97 8.43 7.16 3.90
C LYS A 97 9.54 6.25 4.36
N PHE A 98 10.18 5.57 3.41
CA PHE A 98 11.31 4.67 3.63
C PHE A 98 12.50 5.22 2.87
N ARG A 99 13.61 5.43 3.57
CA ARG A 99 14.85 5.95 2.98
C ARG A 99 15.91 4.85 3.00
N PHE A 100 16.59 4.70 1.88
CA PHE A 100 17.75 3.83 1.72
C PHE A 100 18.86 4.57 0.99
N LEU A 101 20.09 4.10 1.18
CA LEU A 101 21.30 4.59 0.53
C LEU A 101 21.71 3.62 -0.58
N ASP A 102 22.39 4.12 -1.62
CA ASP A 102 22.97 3.26 -2.67
C ASP A 102 23.89 2.19 -2.05
N THR A 103 24.60 2.57 -0.99
CA THR A 103 25.49 1.68 -0.24
C THR A 103 24.77 0.52 0.44
N ASP A 104 23.47 0.65 0.75
CA ASP A 104 22.68 -0.43 1.34
C ASP A 104 22.47 -1.55 0.33
N ILE A 105 22.44 -1.20 -0.96
CA ILE A 105 22.25 -2.12 -2.09
C ILE A 105 23.60 -2.72 -2.54
N GLY A 106 24.73 -2.13 -2.12
CA GLY A 106 26.08 -2.60 -2.40
C GLY A 106 26.68 -2.00 -3.67
N ASP A 107 27.89 -2.45 -4.06
CA ASP A 107 28.61 -1.99 -5.27
C ASP A 107 28.02 -2.60 -6.56
N VAL A 108 26.70 -2.69 -6.61
CA VAL A 108 25.92 -3.04 -7.81
C VAL A 108 25.90 -1.82 -8.69
N GLY A 109 26.94 -1.69 -9.52
CA GLY A 109 27.20 -0.53 -10.36
C GLY A 109 25.91 0.03 -10.97
N HIS A 110 25.62 1.30 -10.69
CA HIS A 110 24.40 2.02 -11.10
C HIS A 110 23.13 1.18 -10.94
N THR A 111 22.55 1.21 -9.74
CA THR A 111 21.18 0.71 -9.54
C THR A 111 20.23 1.51 -10.42
N ASP A 112 19.68 0.88 -11.45
CA ASP A 112 18.54 1.44 -12.16
C ASP A 112 17.31 1.32 -11.25
N LEU A 113 16.93 2.43 -10.62
CA LEU A 113 15.76 2.48 -9.74
C LEU A 113 14.46 2.16 -10.49
N GLU A 114 14.45 2.27 -11.82
CA GLU A 114 13.32 1.88 -12.66
C GLU A 114 13.08 0.37 -12.59
N GLU A 115 14.14 -0.42 -12.34
CA GLU A 115 14.09 -1.87 -12.20
C GLU A 115 13.90 -2.34 -10.74
N LEU A 116 13.74 -1.42 -9.78
CA LEU A 116 13.50 -1.77 -8.38
C LEU A 116 12.15 -2.52 -8.26
N ILE A 117 12.19 -3.74 -7.76
CA ILE A 117 10.98 -4.53 -7.47
C ILE A 117 10.57 -4.26 -6.03
N ILE A 118 9.30 -3.93 -5.84
CA ILE A 118 8.68 -3.79 -4.52
C ILE A 118 7.81 -5.02 -4.26
N GLU A 119 7.93 -5.55 -3.05
CA GLU A 119 6.99 -6.50 -2.47
C GLU A 119 6.47 -5.94 -1.15
N LEU A 120 5.16 -5.66 -1.09
CA LEU A 120 4.46 -5.17 0.10
C LEU A 120 3.35 -6.17 0.47
N ASN A 121 3.46 -6.79 1.64
CA ASN A 121 2.46 -7.73 2.15
C ASN A 121 1.90 -7.26 3.49
N GLY A 122 0.64 -7.56 3.78
CA GLY A 122 0.02 -7.26 5.08
C GLY A 122 -1.47 -7.55 5.12
N ASN A 123 -2.19 -6.91 6.04
CA ASN A 123 -3.64 -7.02 6.20
C ASN A 123 -4.31 -5.66 6.13
N ALA A 124 -5.42 -5.55 5.40
CA ALA A 124 -6.30 -4.40 5.42
C ALA A 124 -7.42 -4.62 6.44
N SER A 125 -7.56 -3.71 7.39
CA SER A 125 -8.51 -3.79 8.51
C SER A 125 -9.52 -2.65 8.47
N LYS A 126 -10.80 -2.99 8.65
CA LYS A 126 -11.89 -2.01 8.84
C LYS A 126 -12.97 -2.59 9.76
N GLY A 127 -13.06 -2.04 10.97
CA GLY A 127 -13.96 -2.56 12.00
C GLY A 127 -13.53 -3.96 12.46
N ASN A 128 -14.37 -4.96 12.21
CA ASN A 128 -14.10 -6.37 12.59
C ASN A 128 -13.67 -7.24 11.40
N THR A 129 -13.37 -6.63 10.26
CA THR A 129 -12.99 -7.34 9.04
C THR A 129 -11.52 -7.09 8.75
N GLU A 130 -10.79 -8.18 8.55
CA GLU A 130 -9.40 -8.19 8.08
C GLU A 130 -9.32 -8.92 6.75
N THR A 131 -8.60 -8.34 5.79
CA THR A 131 -8.38 -8.91 4.46
C THR A 131 -6.88 -8.94 4.17
N PRO A 132 -6.24 -10.11 4.04
CA PRO A 132 -4.83 -10.19 3.67
C PRO A 132 -4.62 -9.71 2.23
N PHE A 133 -3.51 -9.04 1.97
CA PHE A 133 -3.13 -8.57 0.64
C PHE A 133 -1.62 -8.65 0.40
N GLY A 134 -1.24 -8.66 -0.88
CA GLY A 134 0.14 -8.64 -1.32
C GLY A 134 0.27 -7.92 -2.67
N ILE A 135 1.19 -6.96 -2.73
CA ILE A 135 1.50 -6.21 -3.95
C ILE A 135 2.94 -6.55 -4.35
N VAL A 136 3.11 -7.00 -5.58
CA VAL A 136 4.43 -7.20 -6.19
C VAL A 136 4.47 -6.49 -7.54
N GLY A 137 5.51 -5.70 -7.78
CA GLY A 137 5.71 -5.05 -9.06
C GLY A 137 6.96 -4.19 -9.11
N SER A 138 7.38 -3.83 -10.32
CA SER A 138 8.41 -2.80 -10.46
C SER A 138 7.89 -1.47 -9.96
N LEU A 139 8.75 -0.67 -9.35
CA LEU A 139 8.40 0.64 -8.84
C LEU A 139 7.93 1.57 -9.96
N LEU A 140 8.47 1.42 -11.18
CA LEU A 140 7.96 2.13 -12.35
C LEU A 140 6.49 1.79 -12.64
N ALA A 141 6.12 0.51 -12.62
CA ALA A 141 4.74 0.09 -12.83
C ALA A 141 3.80 0.57 -11.71
N LEU A 142 4.27 0.50 -10.46
CA LEU A 142 3.46 0.88 -9.29
C LEU A 142 3.31 2.40 -9.08
N SER A 143 4.26 3.19 -9.57
CA SER A 143 4.21 4.66 -9.48
C SER A 143 3.43 5.32 -10.62
N GLY A 144 3.21 4.59 -11.73
CA GLY A 144 2.46 5.06 -12.90
C GLY A 144 0.97 4.71 -12.90
N SER A 145 0.48 3.90 -11.96
CA SER A 145 -0.95 3.59 -11.88
C SER A 145 -1.73 4.85 -11.45
N PRO A 146 -2.71 5.32 -12.24
CA PRO A 146 -3.52 6.52 -11.98
C PRO A 146 -4.49 6.37 -10.80
#